data_AF-A0A9N9HU05-F1
#
_entry.id   AF-A0A9N9HU05-F1
#
_cell.length_a   1.000
_cell.length_b   1.000
_cell.length_c   1.000
_cell.angle_alpha   90.00
_cell.angle_beta   90.00
_cell.angle_gamma   90.00
#
_symmetry.space_group_name_H-M   'P 1'
#
loop_
_entity.id
_entity.type
_entity.pdbx_description
1 polymer ?
#
loop_
_entity_poly.entity_id
_entity_poly.type
_entity_poly.pdbx_seq_one_letter_code
_entity_poly.pdbx_strand_id
1 'polypeptide(L)'
;LSGIDLGNFLIKQVVRELQAEFESIEIFSTLSPVPGFRQWLMNAINIEGEKMLEDDESTNLKKLERPDLELVKKNNGARILGELVKRKGWFDDPELVKVMKPILMRLCAR
;
A
#
# COMPACT_ATOMS: atom_id res chain seq x y z
N LEU A 1 -2.50 -4.27 29.34
CA LEU A 1 -1.31 -3.51 28.90
C LEU A 1 -1.56 -2.66 27.64
N SER A 2 -2.65 -2.85 26.88
CA SER A 2 -2.99 -1.88 25.82
C SER A 2 -3.42 -0.55 26.47
N GLY A 3 -2.79 0.55 26.06
CA GLY A 3 -3.13 1.91 26.53
C GLY A 3 -2.09 2.59 27.42
N ILE A 4 -0.96 1.96 27.74
CA ILE A 4 0.18 2.66 28.35
C ILE A 4 1.10 3.13 27.22
N ASP A 5 1.26 4.45 27.08
CA ASP A 5 2.13 5.05 26.07
C ASP A 5 3.61 4.96 26.48
N LEU A 6 4.21 3.82 26.16
CA LEU A 6 5.65 3.56 26.34
C LEU A 6 6.45 3.67 25.04
N GLY A 7 5.78 3.80 23.89
CA GLY A 7 6.39 3.61 22.57
C GLY A 7 7.50 4.62 22.25
N ASN A 8 7.29 5.89 22.60
CA ASN A 8 8.29 6.94 22.39
C ASN A 8 9.52 6.80 23.29
N PHE A 9 9.37 6.18 24.47
CA PHE A 9 10.48 5.99 25.41
C PHE A 9 11.34 4.78 25.02
N LEU A 10 10.70 3.68 24.62
CA LEU A 10 11.38 2.44 24.24
C LEU A 10 12.29 2.61 23.03
N ILE A 11 11.84 3.31 21.98
CA ILE A 11 12.66 3.53 20.78
C ILE A 11 13.89 4.38 21.13
N LYS A 12 13.72 5.44 21.93
CA LYS A 12 14.84 6.30 22.36
C LYS A 12 15.84 5.55 23.25
N GLN A 13 15.36 4.64 24.09
CA GLN A 13 16.24 3.81 24.91
C GLN A 13 17.07 2.87 24.04
N VAL A 14 16.44 2.16 23.11
CA VAL A 14 17.14 1.26 22.17
C VAL A 14 18.17 2.01 21.33
N VAL A 15 17.83 3.21 20.82
CA VAL A 15 18.79 4.03 20.06
C VAL A 15 19.99 4.41 20.92
N ARG A 16 19.80 4.81 22.18
CA ARG A 16 20.91 5.17 23.09
C ARG A 16 21.81 3.98 23.40
N GLU A 17 21.22 2.81 23.65
CA GLU A 17 21.97 1.58 23.91
C GLU A 17 22.80 1.19 22.69
N LEU A 18 22.21 1.23 21.49
CA LEU A 18 22.93 0.95 20.23
C LEU A 18 24.04 1.96 19.94
N GLN A 19 23.83 3.25 20.20
CA GLN A 19 24.86 4.28 20.00
C GLN A 19 26.03 4.15 20.98
N ALA A 20 25.77 3.72 22.22
CA ALA A 20 26.81 3.48 23.21
C ALA A 20 27.69 2.27 22.83
N GLU A 21 27.13 1.26 22.15
CA GLU A 21 27.87 0.09 21.69
C GLU A 21 28.54 0.31 20.33
N PHE A 22 27.91 1.09 19.44
CA PHE A 22 28.35 1.33 18.07
C PHE A 22 28.32 2.83 17.74
N GLU A 23 29.33 3.57 18.17
CA GLU A 23 29.42 5.04 18.02
C GLU A 23 29.36 5.54 16.55
N SER A 24 29.65 4.67 15.58
CA SER A 24 29.61 5.01 14.14
C SER A 24 28.22 4.93 13.50
N ILE A 25 27.19 4.42 14.21
CA ILE A 25 25.82 4.35 13.67
C ILE A 25 25.09 5.68 13.91
N GLU A 26 24.85 6.41 12.82
CA GLU A 26 24.19 7.72 12.86
C GLU A 26 22.72 7.68 12.39
N ILE A 27 22.34 6.67 11.60
CA ILE A 27 21.03 6.59 10.96
C ILE A 27 20.20 5.46 11.57
N PHE A 28 19.04 5.82 12.13
CA PHE A 28 18.05 4.90 12.67
C PHE A 28 16.74 5.08 11.92
N SER A 29 16.15 3.99 11.46
CA SER A 29 14.87 4.00 10.75
C SER A 29 14.05 2.77 11.12
N THR A 30 12.74 2.84 10.93
CA THR A 30 11.85 1.69 11.10
C THR A 30 11.31 1.27 9.75
N LEU A 31 11.25 -0.03 9.51
CA LEU A 31 10.46 -0.60 8.43
C LEU A 31 9.13 -1.09 9.02
N SER A 32 8.30 -0.14 9.42
CA SER A 32 7.03 -0.43 10.07
C SER A 32 5.98 -0.88 9.05
N PRO A 33 5.18 -1.92 9.34
CA PRO A 33 4.05 -2.28 8.48
C PRO A 33 2.97 -1.20 8.56
N VAL A 34 2.10 -1.15 7.54
CA VAL A 34 0.91 -0.27 7.51
C VAL A 34 -0.36 -1.12 7.70
N PRO A 35 -0.65 -1.59 8.92
CA PRO A 35 -1.84 -2.38 9.18
C PRO A 35 -3.11 -1.58 8.87
N GLY A 36 -4.13 -2.25 8.34
CA GLY A 36 -5.40 -1.62 8.00
C GLY A 36 -5.45 -0.95 6.62
N PHE A 37 -4.31 -0.69 5.96
CA PHE A 37 -4.28 -0.04 4.64
C PHE A 37 -5.13 -0.79 3.59
N ARG A 38 -4.97 -2.12 3.50
CA ARG A 38 -5.77 -2.93 2.57
C ARG A 38 -7.28 -2.85 2.86
N GLN A 39 -7.66 -2.83 4.14
CA GLN A 39 -9.07 -2.73 4.52
C GLN A 39 -9.63 -1.35 4.17
N TRP A 40 -8.88 -0.29 4.46
CA TRP A 40 -9.21 1.07 4.06
C TRP A 40 -9.40 1.15 2.53
N LEU A 41 -8.47 0.59 1.75
CA LEU A 41 -8.51 0.62 0.29
C LEU A 41 -9.79 -0.05 -0.24
N MET A 42 -10.14 -1.23 0.28
CA MET A 42 -11.37 -1.93 -0.11
C MET A 42 -12.63 -1.11 0.23
N ASN A 43 -12.65 -0.43 1.38
CA ASN A 43 -13.76 0.45 1.76
C ASN A 43 -13.83 1.68 0.87
N ALA A 44 -12.70 2.31 0.56
CA ALA A 44 -12.62 3.46 -0.34
C ALA A 44 -13.12 3.11 -1.75
N ILE A 45 -12.76 1.94 -2.28
CA ILE A 45 -13.27 1.44 -3.56
C ILE A 45 -14.80 1.32 -3.54
N ASN A 46 -15.38 0.84 -2.43
CA ASN A 46 -16.83 0.68 -2.31
C ASN A 46 -17.58 2.01 -2.15
N ILE A 47 -16.96 3.01 -1.50
CA ILE A 47 -17.59 4.31 -1.19
C ILE A 47 -17.37 5.32 -2.33
N GLU A 48 -16.13 5.48 -2.77
CA GLU A 48 -15.71 6.52 -3.74
C GLU A 48 -15.74 6.01 -5.19
N GLY A 49 -15.60 4.70 -5.41
CA GLY A 49 -15.60 4.11 -6.74
C GLY A 49 -14.52 4.71 -7.64
N GLU A 50 -14.84 5.03 -8.89
CA GLU A 50 -13.88 5.62 -9.86
C GLU A 50 -13.28 6.95 -9.40
N LYS A 51 -13.96 7.71 -8.52
CA LYS A 51 -13.48 9.03 -8.08
C LYS A 51 -12.18 8.98 -7.29
N MET A 52 -11.80 7.81 -6.77
CA MET A 52 -10.52 7.64 -6.07
C MET A 52 -9.31 7.61 -7.02
N LEU A 53 -9.56 7.32 -8.30
CA LEU A 53 -8.53 7.18 -9.33
C LEU A 53 -8.42 8.46 -10.14
N GLU A 54 -7.20 8.75 -10.56
CA GLU A 54 -6.94 9.75 -11.59
C GLU A 54 -7.28 9.17 -12.98
N ASP A 55 -7.52 10.05 -13.96
CA ASP A 55 -8.00 9.64 -15.28
C ASP A 55 -7.01 8.70 -16.00
N ASP A 56 -5.72 8.96 -15.85
CA ASP A 56 -4.64 8.14 -16.39
C ASP A 56 -4.52 6.80 -15.66
N GLU A 57 -4.68 6.76 -14.34
CA GLU A 57 -4.70 5.54 -13.54
C GLU A 57 -5.85 4.61 -13.93
N SER A 58 -7.07 5.15 -14.03
CA SER A 58 -8.25 4.39 -14.45
C SER A 58 -8.06 3.86 -15.88
N THR A 59 -7.49 4.68 -16.77
CA THR A 59 -7.17 4.28 -18.15
C THR A 59 -6.12 3.16 -18.19
N ASN A 60 -5.04 3.26 -17.40
CA ASN A 60 -3.97 2.27 -17.36
C ASN A 60 -4.45 0.93 -16.80
N LEU A 61 -5.31 0.95 -15.79
CA LEU A 61 -5.95 -0.26 -15.25
C LEU A 61 -6.86 -0.94 -16.29
N LYS A 62 -7.61 -0.15 -17.07
CA LYS A 62 -8.51 -0.67 -18.12
C LYS A 62 -7.77 -1.26 -19.32
N LYS A 63 -6.55 -0.78 -19.60
CA LYS A 63 -5.69 -1.28 -20.69
C LYS A 63 -5.02 -2.61 -20.39
N LEU A 64 -5.10 -3.12 -19.16
CA LEU A 64 -4.53 -4.42 -18.80
C LEU A 64 -5.27 -5.54 -19.55
N GLU A 65 -4.62 -6.11 -20.56
CA GLU A 65 -5.14 -7.27 -21.30
C GLU A 65 -4.86 -8.55 -20.50
N ARG A 66 -5.81 -8.89 -19.62
CA ARG A 66 -5.76 -10.10 -18.80
C ARG A 66 -7.06 -10.90 -18.92
N PRO A 67 -7.02 -12.16 -19.41
CA PRO A 67 -8.20 -13.00 -19.60
C PRO A 67 -8.97 -13.30 -18.29
N ASP A 68 -8.25 -13.35 -17.18
CA ASP A 68 -8.83 -13.63 -15.86
C ASP A 68 -9.52 -12.41 -15.23
N LEU A 69 -9.43 -11.24 -15.86
CA LEU A 69 -10.16 -10.01 -15.51
C LEU A 69 -11.36 -9.76 -16.44
N GLU A 70 -11.58 -10.60 -17.46
CA GLU A 70 -12.66 -10.46 -18.45
C GLU A 70 -14.05 -10.27 -17.81
N LEU A 71 -14.33 -10.97 -16.70
CA LEU A 71 -15.60 -10.87 -15.96
C LEU A 71 -15.76 -9.53 -15.20
N VAL A 72 -14.64 -8.85 -14.89
CA VAL A 72 -14.57 -7.58 -14.14
C VAL A 72 -14.51 -6.38 -15.10
N LYS A 73 -14.25 -6.60 -16.40
CA LYS A 73 -14.14 -5.59 -17.48
C LYS A 73 -15.42 -4.76 -17.74
N LYS A 74 -16.42 -4.74 -16.85
CA LYS A 74 -17.49 -3.72 -16.85
C LYS A 74 -16.93 -2.36 -16.41
N ASN A 75 -15.99 -1.83 -17.20
CA ASN A 75 -15.52 -0.44 -17.30
C ASN A 75 -15.12 0.32 -16.03
N ASN A 76 -14.92 -0.33 -14.89
CA ASN A 76 -14.62 0.36 -13.64
C ASN A 76 -13.18 0.08 -13.14
N GLY A 77 -12.29 1.07 -13.27
CA GLY A 77 -10.89 0.99 -12.84
C GLY A 77 -10.75 0.67 -11.35
N ALA A 78 -11.58 1.27 -10.50
CA ALA A 78 -11.56 1.01 -9.05
C ALA A 78 -11.93 -0.44 -8.71
N ARG A 79 -12.86 -1.06 -9.46
CA ARG A 79 -13.15 -2.50 -9.31
C ARG A 79 -12.01 -3.38 -9.77
N ILE A 80 -11.35 -3.03 -10.88
CA ILE A 80 -10.15 -3.75 -11.34
C ILE A 80 -9.07 -3.70 -10.26
N LEU A 81 -8.80 -2.53 -9.69
CA LEU A 81 -7.86 -2.38 -8.57
C LEU A 81 -8.24 -3.26 -7.37
N GLY A 82 -9.51 -3.29 -6.99
CA GLY A 82 -10.00 -4.10 -5.88
C GLY A 82 -9.81 -5.60 -6.08
N GLU A 83 -10.00 -6.09 -7.31
CA GLU A 83 -9.77 -7.49 -7.64
C GLU A 83 -8.27 -7.83 -7.70
N LEU A 84 -7.44 -6.93 -8.26
CA LEU A 84 -5.99 -7.12 -8.31
C LEU A 84 -5.37 -7.21 -6.91
N VAL A 85 -5.77 -6.34 -5.99
CA VAL A 85 -5.24 -6.34 -4.61
C VAL A 85 -5.67 -7.58 -3.80
N LYS A 86 -6.73 -8.29 -4.23
CA LYS A 86 -7.12 -9.56 -3.61
C LYS A 86 -6.26 -10.74 -4.04
N ARG A 87 -5.62 -10.66 -5.20
CA ARG A 87 -4.82 -11.76 -5.75
C ARG A 87 -3.54 -11.92 -4.95
N LYS A 88 -3.12 -13.18 -4.77
CA LYS A 88 -1.80 -13.48 -4.21
C LYS A 88 -0.77 -13.37 -5.34
N GLY A 89 0.42 -12.84 -5.05
CA GLY A 89 1.53 -12.78 -6.01
C GLY A 89 1.35 -11.75 -7.14
N TRP A 90 0.41 -10.80 -7.05
CA TRP A 90 0.30 -9.73 -8.07
C TRP A 90 1.60 -8.91 -8.18
N PHE A 91 2.36 -8.83 -7.09
CA PHE A 91 3.64 -8.14 -7.01
C PHE A 91 4.79 -8.87 -7.72
N ASP A 92 4.59 -10.12 -8.14
CA ASP A 92 5.59 -10.88 -8.91
C ASP A 92 5.52 -10.55 -10.42
N ASP A 93 4.42 -9.94 -10.88
CA ASP A 93 4.21 -9.54 -12.27
C ASP A 93 4.69 -8.09 -12.49
N PRO A 94 5.77 -7.85 -13.26
CA PRO A 94 6.31 -6.51 -13.49
C PRO A 94 5.33 -5.55 -14.16
N GLU A 95 4.41 -6.06 -14.98
CA GLU A 95 3.39 -5.26 -15.66
C GLU A 95 2.35 -4.76 -14.65
N LEU A 96 1.90 -5.64 -13.75
CA LEU A 96 0.98 -5.26 -12.67
C LEU A 96 1.64 -4.30 -11.69
N VAL A 97 2.90 -4.54 -11.31
CA VAL A 97 3.65 -3.63 -10.43
C VAL A 97 3.78 -2.25 -11.07
N LYS A 98 4.07 -2.17 -12.37
CA LYS A 98 4.19 -0.90 -13.10
C LYS A 98 2.90 -0.08 -13.06
N VAL A 99 1.74 -0.72 -13.14
CA VAL A 99 0.43 -0.05 -13.09
C VAL A 99 -0.03 0.23 -11.65
N MET A 100 0.11 -0.74 -10.74
CA MET A 100 -0.45 -0.65 -9.39
C MET A 100 0.40 0.19 -8.43
N LYS A 101 1.74 0.16 -8.56
CA LYS A 101 2.64 0.88 -7.64
C LYS A 101 2.34 2.38 -7.52
N PRO A 102 2.25 3.18 -8.60
CA PRO A 102 1.98 4.61 -8.47
C PRO A 102 0.64 4.88 -7.75
N ILE A 103 -0.39 4.10 -8.09
CA ILE A 103 -1.73 4.21 -7.50
C ILE A 103 -1.68 3.93 -6.00
N LEU A 104 -1.09 2.80 -5.59
CA LEU A 104 -1.00 2.40 -4.19
C LEU A 104 -0.13 3.36 -3.37
N MET A 105 0.96 3.87 -3.94
CA MET A 105 1.82 4.86 -3.28
C MET A 105 1.08 6.17 -3.02
N ARG A 106 0.35 6.67 -4.02
CA ARG A 106 -0.46 7.90 -3.89
C ARG A 106 -1.57 7.72 -2.86
N LEU A 107 -2.30 6.62 -2.93
CA LEU A 107 -3.40 6.32 -2.02
C LEU A 107 -2.93 6.07 -0.58
N CYS A 108 -1.74 5.50 -0.39
CA CYS A 108 -1.16 5.33 0.95
C CYS A 108 -0.68 6.65 1.57
N ALA A 109 -0.41 7.67 0.74
CA ALA A 109 0.03 9.00 1.17
C ALA A 109 -1.12 9.99 1.39
N ARG A 110 -2.36 9.63 1.02
CA ARG A 110 -3.57 10.44 1.22
C ARG A 110 -3.94 10.53 2.71
#